data_AF-A0A542ZJG2-F1
#
_entry.id   AF-A0A542ZJG2-F1
#
_cell.length_a   1.000
_cell.length_b   1.000
_cell.length_c   1.000
_cell.angle_alpha   90.00
_cell.angle_beta   90.00
_cell.angle_gamma   90.00
#
_symmetry.space_group_name_H-M   'P 1'
#
loop_
_entity.id
_entity.type
_entity.pdbx_description
1 polymer ?
#
loop_
_entity_poly.entity_id
_entity_poly.type
_entity_poly.pdbx_seq_one_letter_code
_entity_poly.pdbx_strand_id
1 'polypeptide(L)' 'MTEFHAEIRERVQQALESLEAARRSGDDYLVEVRVGELESLAHLAAEHGLHVPELAEYAPDERAAS' A
#
# COMPACT_ATOMS: atom_id res chain seq x y z
N MET A 1 1.96 13.74 14.64
CA MET A 1 2.23 12.90 13.46
C MET A 1 3.68 13.12 13.08
N THR A 2 4.48 12.07 12.90
CA THR A 2 5.91 12.20 12.52
C THR A 2 6.05 12.42 11.02
N GLU A 3 7.21 12.89 10.57
CA GLU A 3 7.53 13.04 9.13
C GLU A 3 7.36 11.72 8.38
N PHE A 4 7.87 10.62 8.94
CA PHE A 4 7.66 9.27 8.41
C PHE A 4 6.18 8.89 8.23
N HIS A 5 5.33 9.20 9.21
CA HIS A 5 3.89 8.93 9.11
C HIS A 5 3.22 9.71 7.96
N ALA A 6 3.64 10.96 7.75
CA ALA A 6 3.13 11.79 6.67
C ALA A 6 3.58 11.25 5.30
N GLU A 7 4.86 10.88 5.18
CA GLU A 7 5.44 10.32 3.96
C GLU A 7 4.78 8.99 3.56
N ILE A 8 4.59 8.06 4.50
CA ILE A 8 3.89 6.80 4.21
C ILE A 8 2.48 7.07 3.71
N ARG A 9 1.74 7.95 4.37
CA ARG A 9 0.37 8.27 3.95
C ARG A 9 0.34 8.88 2.55
N GLU A 10 1.24 9.81 2.24
CA GLU A 10 1.33 10.42 0.92
C GLU A 10 1.60 9.38 -0.17
N ARG A 11 2.58 8.50 0.05
CA ARG A 11 2.93 7.43 -0.90
C ARG A 11 1.80 6.43 -1.10
N VAL A 12 1.09 6.07 -0.04
CA VAL A 12 -0.11 5.20 -0.12
C VAL A 12 -1.18 5.83 -1.00
N GLN A 13 -1.50 7.11 -0.78
CA GLN A 13 -2.52 7.80 -1.59
C GLN A 13 -2.10 7.88 -3.06
N GLN A 14 -0.84 8.22 -3.35
CA GLN A 14 -0.32 8.28 -4.72
C GLN A 14 -0.38 6.91 -5.42
N ALA A 15 -0.01 5.84 -4.71
CA ALA A 15 -0.05 4.48 -5.26
C ALA A 15 -1.49 4.02 -5.52
N LEU A 16 -2.45 4.33 -4.63
CA LEU A 16 -3.86 4.00 -4.81
C LEU A 16 -4.50 4.76 -5.99
N GLU A 17 -4.26 6.06 -6.11
CA GLU A 17 -4.75 6.87 -7.23
C GLU A 17 -4.19 6.33 -8.56
N SER A 18 -2.90 5.99 -8.59
CA SER A 18 -2.25 5.41 -9.77
C SER A 18 -2.78 4.01 -10.07
N LEU A 19 -3.08 3.19 -9.06
CA LEU A 19 -3.65 1.86 -9.22
C LEU A 19 -5.05 1.94 -9.83
N GLU A 20 -5.88 2.84 -9.33
CA GLU A 20 -7.22 3.04 -9.86
C GLU A 20 -7.17 3.53 -11.33
N ALA A 21 -6.24 4.44 -11.64
CA ALA A 21 -6.00 4.88 -13.01
C ALA A 21 -5.56 3.72 -13.92
N ALA A 22 -4.63 2.89 -13.47
CA ALA A 22 -4.15 1.72 -14.21
C ALA A 22 -5.26 0.71 -14.50
N ARG A 23 -6.12 0.44 -13.50
CA ARG A 23 -7.30 -0.42 -13.67
C ARG A 23 -8.28 0.13 -14.70
N ARG A 24 -8.51 1.44 -14.69
CA ARG A 24 -9.41 2.09 -15.67
C ARG A 24 -8.84 2.09 -17.09
N SER A 25 -7.52 2.16 -17.25
CA SER A 25 -6.87 2.13 -18.56
C SER A 25 -6.60 0.72 -19.09
N GLY A 26 -6.77 -0.33 -18.28
CA GLY A 26 -6.41 -1.70 -18.63
C GLY A 26 -4.89 -1.91 -18.71
N ASP A 27 -4.12 -1.14 -17.93
CA ASP A 27 -2.66 -1.30 -17.85
C ASP A 27 -2.30 -2.31 -16.77
N ASP A 28 -2.38 -3.60 -17.14
CA ASP A 28 -2.18 -4.72 -16.20
C ASP A 28 -0.79 -4.72 -15.57
N TYR A 29 0.23 -4.28 -16.31
CA TYR A 29 1.59 -4.16 -15.79
C TYR A 29 1.67 -3.09 -14.69
N LEU A 30 1.09 -1.90 -14.94
CA LEU A 30 1.08 -0.86 -13.93
C LEU A 30 0.23 -1.25 -12.71
N VAL A 31 -0.83 -2.04 -12.89
CA VAL A 31 -1.59 -2.63 -11.78
C VAL A 31 -0.69 -3.48 -10.90
N GLU A 32 0.06 -4.44 -11.47
CA GLU A 32 0.98 -5.30 -10.70
C GLU A 32 2.04 -4.48 -9.96
N VAL A 33 2.63 -3.48 -10.61
CA VAL A 33 3.63 -2.60 -10.00
C VAL A 33 3.06 -1.86 -8.79
N ARG A 34 1.85 -1.29 -8.91
CA ARG A 34 1.24 -0.53 -7.80
C ARG A 34 0.75 -1.42 -6.66
N VAL A 35 0.27 -2.62 -6.95
CA VAL A 35 -0.07 -3.60 -5.92
C VAL A 35 1.17 -3.99 -5.12
N GLY A 36 2.29 -4.32 -5.77
CA GLY A 36 3.53 -4.66 -5.06
C GLY A 36 4.11 -3.49 -4.23
N GLU A 37 3.95 -2.25 -4.70
CA GLU A 37 4.31 -1.07 -3.91
C GLU A 37 3.44 -0.94 -2.65
N LEU A 38 2.12 -1.15 -2.77
CA LEU A 38 1.19 -1.09 -1.64
C LEU A 38 1.47 -2.20 -0.61
N GLU A 39 1.80 -3.42 -1.06
CA GLU A 39 2.23 -4.52 -0.18
C GLU A 39 3.52 -4.16 0.58
N SER A 40 4.50 -3.56 -0.11
CA SER A 40 5.74 -3.11 0.50
C SER A 40 5.51 -2.00 1.54
N LEU A 41 4.61 -1.05 1.23
CA LEU A 41 4.21 0.00 2.15
C LEU A 41 3.44 -0.55 3.36
N ALA A 42 2.60 -1.57 3.15
CA ALA A 42 1.88 -2.25 4.25
C ALA A 42 2.85 -2.93 5.21
N HIS A 43 3.87 -3.63 4.68
CA HIS A 43 4.93 -4.23 5.49
C HIS A 43 5.69 -3.17 6.29
N LEU A 44 6.14 -2.10 5.63
CA LEU A 44 6.87 -1.01 6.27
C LEU A 44 6.04 -0.28 7.34
N ALA A 45 4.74 -0.07 7.10
CA ALA A 45 3.85 0.49 8.10
C ALA A 45 3.73 -0.42 9.34
N ALA A 46 3.57 -1.74 9.13
CA ALA A 46 3.47 -2.72 10.21
C ALA A 46 4.77 -2.79 11.05
N GLU A 47 5.95 -2.82 10.42
CA GLU A 47 7.25 -2.82 11.10
C GLU A 47 7.44 -1.62 12.03
N HIS A 48 6.82 -0.48 11.69
CA HIS A 48 6.89 0.75 12.45
C HIS A 48 5.68 0.97 13.40
N GLY A 49 4.77 0.00 13.50
CA GLY A 49 3.58 0.07 14.35
C GLY A 49 2.56 1.13 13.88
N LEU A 50 2.59 1.48 12.59
CA LEU A 50 1.68 2.44 11.97
C LEU A 50 0.47 1.70 11.37
N HIS A 51 -0.72 2.05 11.85
CA HIS A 51 -1.97 1.60 11.26
C HIS A 51 -2.44 2.54 10.13
N VAL A 52 -2.44 2.02 8.89
CA VAL A 52 -3.00 2.69 7.71
C VAL A 52 -4.18 1.86 7.20
N PRO A 53 -5.43 2.29 7.43
CA PRO A 53 -6.63 1.53 7.02
C PRO A 53 -6.65 1.18 5.52
N GLU A 54 -6.14 2.08 4.68
CA GLU A 54 -6.08 1.92 3.23
C GLU A 54 -5.13 0.79 2.80
N LEU A 55 -4.20 0.38 3.67
CA LEU A 55 -3.29 -0.72 3.41
C LEU A 55 -3.81 -2.09 3.88
N ALA A 56 -4.99 -2.14 4.51
CA ALA A 56 -5.50 -3.38 5.10
C ALA A 56 -5.68 -4.52 4.08
N GLU A 57 -5.97 -4.19 2.82
CA GLU A 57 -6.09 -5.19 1.74
C GLU A 57 -4.74 -5.68 1.19
N TYR A 58 -3.64 -4.96 1.47
CA TYR A 58 -2.29 -5.26 1.01
C TYR A 58 -1.37 -5.74 2.14
N ALA A 59 -1.87 -5.79 3.37
CA ALA A 59 -1.14 -6.29 4.50
C ALA A 59 -0.92 -7.81 4.36
N PRO A 60 0.24 -8.35 4.77
CA PRO A 60 0.45 -9.79 4.80
C PRO A 60 -0.62 -10.44 5.69
N ASP A 61 -1.18 -11.56 5.23
CA ASP A 61 -2.22 -12.29 5.98
C ASP A 61 -1.65 -12.79 7.31
N GLU A 62 -1.90 -12.07 8.40
CA GLU A 62 -1.47 -12.44 9.75
C GLU A 62 -2.06 -13.79 10.20
N ARG A 63 -3.05 -14.35 9.48
CA ARG A 63 -3.64 -15.67 9.77
C ARG A 63 -2.77 -16.85 9.36
N ALA A 64 -1.71 -16.65 8.57
CA ALA A 64 -0.80 -17.73 8.19
C ALA A 64 0.26 -18.06 9.26
N ALA A 65 0.35 -17.25 10.33
CA ALA A 65 1.39 -17.37 11.36
C ALA A 65 0.89 -17.89 12.73
N SER A 66 -0.28 -18.53 12.79
CA SER A 66 -0.81 -19.20 14.00
C SER A 66 -0.65 -20.72 13.97
#